data_AF-A0A6N7QWA2-F1
#
_entry.id   AF-A0A6N7QWA2-F1
#
_cell.length_a   1.000
_cell.length_b   1.000
_cell.length_c   1.000
_cell.angle_alpha   90.00
_cell.angle_beta   90.00
_cell.angle_gamma   90.00
#
_symmetry.space_group_name_H-M   'P 1'
#
loop_
_entity.id
_entity.type
_entity.pdbx_description
1 polymer ?
#
loop_
_entity_poly.entity_id
_entity_poly.type
_entity_poly.pdbx_seq_one_letter_code
_entity_poly.pdbx_strand_id
1 'polypeptide(L)'
;MQSTKDRSLAINVEQLNEDIKEFPQVHPITPDMHTTHKGVSRLVMLDRYAFKDTKKKTLKKGDFVVLTIKEDPKFPARGTGFILEINETNGKARIQVEEDYVHVLEKDEERETGVIERSLSTIDKPLEVYYEQIAKRNATGLAAVETTKEKQDESFEHFYQELSSMNFVPAGRVLYGAGSDTDVTYFNCYVMPFVKDSREGISDHRKQVMEIMSRGGGVGTNGSTLRPRNALARGVNGKSSGSVSWLDDIAKLTHLVEQGGSRRGAQMIMLNDWHPDVIEFIISKMQNPRILRYLMENTEDETIQQLASDKLKFTPLSADEVQLYQGVVNFKNMPGQGGFTDANIEKAEAELRDGGSYSVHNPDFLTGANISVCITDEFMEAVENDLEYDLRFPDVENYNAEEMEYYNKHWHEVGDVREWEKLGFGVKVYKRIKAKELWDLINVCATYSAEPGIFFLDNANKKTNATAYGQKVVATNPCGKIA
;
A
#
# COMPACT_ATOMS: atom_id res chain seq x y z
N MET A 1 -24.37 -32.31 -39.88
CA MET A 1 -23.77 -30.98 -39.71
C MET A 1 -22.70 -31.10 -38.64
N GLN A 2 -21.44 -31.24 -39.05
CA GLN A 2 -20.29 -31.26 -38.16
C GLN A 2 -20.19 -29.90 -37.48
N SER A 3 -20.27 -29.85 -36.15
CA SER A 3 -19.88 -28.67 -35.40
C SER A 3 -18.37 -28.50 -35.56
N THR A 4 -17.97 -27.44 -36.24
CA THR A 4 -16.64 -26.84 -36.15
C THR A 4 -16.38 -26.52 -34.68
N LYS A 5 -15.81 -27.47 -33.94
CA LYS A 5 -15.09 -27.18 -32.69
C LYS A 5 -13.90 -26.34 -33.10
N ASP A 6 -13.98 -25.06 -32.77
CA ASP A 6 -12.96 -24.05 -32.99
C ASP A 6 -11.57 -24.57 -32.67
N ARG A 7 -10.60 -24.18 -33.51
CA ARG A 7 -9.17 -24.33 -33.20
C ARG A 7 -8.95 -23.77 -31.80
N SER A 8 -8.40 -24.56 -30.89
CA SER A 8 -7.93 -24.05 -29.60
C SER A 8 -7.04 -22.84 -29.86
N LEU A 9 -7.48 -21.65 -29.44
CA LEU A 9 -6.68 -20.44 -29.53
C LEU A 9 -5.44 -20.68 -28.66
N ALA A 10 -4.30 -20.85 -29.33
CA ALA A 10 -3.02 -21.13 -28.71
C ALA A 10 -2.02 -20.10 -29.18
N ILE A 11 -1.01 -19.82 -28.36
CA ILE A 11 0.05 -18.86 -28.69
C ILE A 11 0.79 -19.38 -29.93
N ASN A 12 0.81 -18.57 -31.00
CA ASN A 12 1.61 -18.85 -32.18
C ASN A 12 3.07 -18.45 -31.92
N VAL A 13 3.89 -19.43 -31.52
CA VAL A 13 5.30 -19.22 -31.14
C VAL A 13 6.14 -18.67 -32.30
N GLU A 14 5.93 -19.15 -33.53
CA GLU A 14 6.67 -18.67 -34.71
C GLU A 14 6.39 -17.18 -34.94
N GLN A 15 5.11 -16.79 -34.94
CA GLN A 15 4.71 -15.41 -35.12
C GLN A 15 5.19 -14.51 -33.98
N LEU A 16 5.13 -14.99 -32.73
CA LEU A 16 5.62 -14.24 -31.58
C LEU A 16 7.14 -14.04 -31.64
N ASN A 17 7.90 -15.05 -32.07
CA ASN A 17 9.34 -14.92 -32.29
C ASN A 17 9.70 -13.94 -33.42
N GLU A 18 8.87 -13.82 -34.47
CA GLU A 18 9.06 -12.76 -35.47
C GLU A 18 8.84 -11.38 -34.86
N ASP A 19 7.81 -11.20 -34.04
CA ASP A 19 7.53 -9.92 -33.38
C ASP A 19 8.64 -9.53 -32.40
N ILE A 20 9.18 -10.51 -31.65
CA ILE A 20 10.27 -10.33 -30.69
C ILE A 20 11.52 -9.70 -31.34
N LYS A 21 11.76 -9.89 -32.64
CA LYS A 21 12.93 -9.29 -33.33
C LYS A 21 12.94 -7.76 -33.29
N GLU A 22 11.79 -7.11 -33.10
CA GLU A 22 11.70 -5.65 -32.92
C GLU A 22 12.06 -5.17 -31.51
N PHE A 23 12.28 -6.09 -30.56
CA PHE A 23 12.50 -5.83 -29.13
C PHE A 23 13.81 -6.48 -28.67
N PRO A 24 14.96 -5.78 -28.75
CA PRO A 24 16.27 -6.35 -28.41
C PRO A 24 16.39 -6.82 -26.95
N GLN A 25 15.50 -6.36 -26.06
CA GLN A 25 15.44 -6.77 -24.67
C GLN A 25 14.87 -8.19 -24.47
N VAL A 26 14.14 -8.70 -25.46
CA VAL A 26 13.38 -9.96 -25.33
C VAL A 26 14.09 -11.07 -26.09
N HIS A 27 14.31 -12.19 -25.41
CA HIS A 27 14.90 -13.38 -26.01
C HIS A 27 13.83 -14.23 -26.72
N PRO A 28 14.13 -14.80 -27.90
CA PRO A 28 13.20 -15.66 -28.61
C PRO A 28 12.90 -16.94 -27.81
N ILE A 29 11.70 -17.46 -28.01
CA ILE A 29 11.23 -18.72 -27.45
C ILE A 29 12.02 -19.87 -28.08
N THR A 30 12.62 -20.71 -27.24
CA THR A 30 13.36 -21.92 -27.64
C THR A 30 12.63 -23.19 -27.19
N PRO A 31 12.85 -24.35 -27.85
CA PRO A 31 12.11 -25.59 -27.55
C PRO A 31 12.25 -26.14 -26.12
N ASP A 32 13.31 -25.73 -25.42
CA ASP A 32 13.62 -26.07 -24.03
C ASP A 32 12.80 -25.26 -23.01
N MET A 33 12.11 -24.19 -23.42
CA MET A 33 11.30 -23.36 -22.53
C MET A 33 9.92 -23.98 -22.30
N HIS A 34 9.54 -24.20 -21.04
CA HIS A 34 8.30 -24.90 -20.70
C HIS A 34 7.52 -24.29 -19.52
N THR A 35 8.13 -23.38 -18.76
CA THR A 35 7.57 -22.89 -17.49
C THR A 35 6.60 -21.74 -17.74
N THR A 36 5.31 -22.02 -17.63
CA THR A 36 4.22 -21.07 -17.95
C THR A 36 3.39 -20.64 -16.73
N HIS A 37 3.59 -21.31 -15.59
CA HIS A 37 2.73 -21.30 -14.40
C HIS A 37 1.24 -21.54 -14.71
N LYS A 38 0.37 -21.51 -13.69
CA LYS A 38 -1.08 -21.72 -13.84
C LYS A 38 -1.87 -20.76 -12.96
N GLY A 39 -3.13 -20.51 -13.32
CA GLY A 39 -4.05 -19.63 -12.58
C GLY A 39 -3.45 -18.25 -12.28
N VAL A 40 -3.61 -17.80 -11.03
CA VAL A 40 -3.15 -16.47 -10.59
C VAL A 40 -1.64 -16.29 -10.78
N SER A 41 -0.82 -17.32 -10.60
CA SER A 41 0.64 -17.22 -10.80
C SER A 41 1.01 -16.91 -12.26
N ARG A 42 0.28 -17.49 -13.22
CA ARG A 42 0.45 -17.19 -14.65
C ARG A 42 0.06 -15.75 -14.95
N LEU A 43 -1.10 -15.32 -14.47
CA LEU A 43 -1.54 -13.94 -14.64
C LEU A 43 -0.54 -12.94 -14.05
N VAL A 44 -0.06 -13.20 -12.83
CA VAL A 44 0.94 -12.38 -12.15
C VAL A 44 2.23 -12.32 -12.96
N MET A 45 2.73 -13.46 -13.46
CA MET A 45 3.94 -13.47 -14.30
C MET A 45 3.78 -12.57 -15.53
N LEU A 46 2.71 -12.77 -16.29
CA LEU A 46 2.46 -12.07 -17.55
C LEU A 46 2.13 -10.58 -17.34
N ASP A 47 1.31 -10.26 -16.34
CA ASP A 47 0.90 -8.89 -16.08
C ASP A 47 2.02 -8.08 -15.42
N ARG A 48 2.83 -8.69 -14.54
CA ARG A 48 3.71 -7.95 -13.64
C ARG A 48 5.20 -8.06 -13.95
N TYR A 49 5.66 -9.12 -14.62
CA TYR A 49 7.09 -9.39 -14.79
C TYR A 49 7.51 -9.57 -16.24
N ALA A 50 6.63 -10.07 -17.10
CA ALA A 50 6.89 -10.20 -18.52
C ALA A 50 7.10 -8.84 -19.18
N PHE A 51 8.05 -8.79 -20.10
CA PHE A 51 8.20 -7.69 -21.04
C PHE A 51 7.01 -7.66 -21.99
N LYS A 52 6.46 -6.46 -22.23
CA LYS A 52 5.24 -6.25 -22.99
C LYS A 52 5.45 -5.20 -24.07
N ASP A 53 4.78 -5.39 -25.21
CA ASP A 53 4.66 -4.37 -26.25
C ASP A 53 3.64 -3.30 -25.83
N THR A 54 4.06 -2.42 -24.94
CA THR A 54 3.20 -1.35 -24.38
C THR A 54 2.78 -0.32 -25.43
N LYS A 55 3.62 -0.13 -26.46
CA LYS A 55 3.38 0.76 -27.61
C LYS A 55 2.51 0.11 -28.69
N LYS A 56 2.18 -1.17 -28.55
CA LYS A 56 1.29 -1.93 -29.46
C LYS A 56 1.80 -1.95 -30.90
N LYS A 57 3.13 -1.93 -31.09
CA LYS A 57 3.76 -1.91 -32.42
C LYS A 57 3.42 -3.14 -33.26
N THR A 58 3.36 -4.30 -32.61
CA THR A 58 3.21 -5.61 -33.26
C THR A 58 1.84 -6.25 -33.01
N LEU A 59 0.94 -5.52 -32.35
CA LEU A 59 -0.38 -6.00 -31.92
C LEU A 59 -1.26 -6.27 -33.15
N LYS A 60 -1.75 -7.51 -33.28
CA LYS A 60 -2.57 -7.95 -34.41
C LYS A 60 -3.56 -9.04 -34.02
N LYS A 61 -4.45 -9.38 -34.96
CA LYS A 61 -5.40 -10.49 -34.82
C LYS A 61 -4.65 -11.80 -34.54
N GLY A 62 -5.16 -12.56 -33.58
CA GLY A 62 -4.59 -13.83 -33.12
C GLY A 62 -3.59 -13.69 -31.98
N ASP A 63 -3.17 -12.47 -31.62
CA ASP A 63 -2.22 -12.28 -30.53
C ASP A 63 -2.84 -12.59 -29.17
N PHE A 64 -2.02 -13.20 -28.31
CA PHE A 64 -2.32 -13.39 -26.89
C PHE A 64 -2.05 -12.11 -26.12
N VAL A 65 -2.96 -11.72 -25.23
CA VAL A 65 -2.94 -10.45 -24.52
C VAL A 65 -3.34 -10.58 -23.06
N VAL A 66 -2.81 -9.67 -22.25
CA VAL A 66 -3.28 -9.37 -20.89
C VAL A 66 -4.18 -8.14 -20.98
N LEU A 67 -5.36 -8.17 -20.36
CA LEU A 67 -6.34 -7.09 -20.47
C LEU A 67 -7.14 -6.88 -19.19
N THR A 68 -7.77 -5.71 -19.10
CA THR A 68 -8.77 -5.42 -18.07
C THR A 68 -10.10 -6.05 -18.42
N ILE A 69 -10.50 -7.08 -17.67
CA ILE A 69 -11.74 -7.84 -17.89
C ILE A 69 -12.93 -7.22 -17.15
N LYS A 70 -12.67 -6.53 -16.03
CA LYS A 70 -13.68 -5.77 -15.25
C LYS A 70 -13.23 -4.34 -15.07
N GLU A 71 -14.03 -3.39 -15.54
CA GLU A 71 -13.78 -1.95 -15.45
C GLU A 71 -14.34 -1.41 -14.13
N ASP A 72 -13.59 -1.60 -13.03
CA ASP A 72 -13.90 -0.98 -11.74
C ASP A 72 -12.96 0.22 -11.51
N PRO A 73 -13.46 1.44 -11.26
CA PRO A 73 -12.61 2.62 -11.05
C PRO A 73 -11.65 2.51 -9.86
N LYS A 74 -11.96 1.65 -8.89
CA LYS A 74 -11.16 1.45 -7.68
C LYS A 74 -10.35 0.15 -7.75
N PHE A 75 -10.93 -0.93 -8.27
CA PHE A 75 -10.35 -2.28 -8.24
C PHE A 75 -10.52 -3.03 -9.58
N PRO A 76 -9.85 -2.59 -10.66
CA PRO A 76 -9.98 -3.24 -11.96
C PRO A 76 -9.47 -4.69 -11.89
N ALA A 77 -10.19 -5.62 -12.54
CA ALA A 77 -9.74 -7.01 -12.65
C ALA A 77 -9.00 -7.22 -13.97
N ARG A 78 -7.86 -7.93 -13.89
CA ARG A 78 -7.04 -8.32 -15.04
C ARG A 78 -7.31 -9.78 -15.40
N GLY A 79 -7.16 -10.11 -16.68
CA GLY A 79 -7.24 -11.46 -17.19
C GLY A 79 -6.41 -11.59 -18.48
N THR A 80 -6.56 -12.72 -19.16
CA THR A 80 -5.87 -13.02 -20.41
C THR A 80 -6.83 -13.50 -21.49
N GLY A 81 -6.44 -13.34 -22.75
CA GLY A 81 -7.26 -13.73 -23.89
C GLY A 81 -6.55 -13.59 -25.23
N PHE A 82 -7.29 -13.79 -26.32
CA PHE A 82 -6.79 -13.72 -27.69
C PHE A 82 -7.57 -12.71 -28.52
N ILE A 83 -6.86 -11.88 -29.30
CA ILE A 83 -7.49 -10.91 -30.18
C ILE A 83 -8.19 -11.62 -31.34
N LEU A 84 -9.50 -11.42 -31.45
CA LEU A 84 -10.30 -11.89 -32.58
C LEU A 84 -10.29 -10.87 -33.74
N GLU A 85 -10.36 -9.58 -33.38
CA GLU A 85 -10.47 -8.48 -34.33
C GLU A 85 -9.99 -7.18 -33.67
N ILE A 86 -9.32 -6.32 -34.44
CA ILE A 86 -8.95 -4.96 -34.04
C ILE A 86 -9.72 -3.99 -34.92
N ASN A 87 -10.40 -3.05 -34.28
CA ASN A 87 -11.06 -1.95 -34.94
C ASN A 87 -10.25 -0.67 -34.69
N GLU A 88 -9.42 -0.30 -35.67
CA GLU A 88 -8.56 0.88 -35.57
C GLU A 88 -9.36 2.19 -35.54
N THR A 89 -10.55 2.21 -36.14
CA THR A 89 -11.38 3.43 -36.22
C THR A 89 -11.92 3.86 -34.85
N ASN A 90 -12.30 2.90 -34.01
CA ASN A 90 -12.79 3.18 -32.66
C ASN A 90 -11.75 2.92 -31.56
N GLY A 91 -10.54 2.46 -31.93
CA GLY A 91 -9.46 2.16 -30.99
C GLY A 91 -9.78 1.02 -30.02
N LYS A 92 -10.54 0.01 -30.47
CA LYS A 92 -10.91 -1.15 -29.65
C LYS A 92 -10.53 -2.47 -30.29
N ALA A 93 -10.48 -3.51 -29.48
CA ALA A 93 -10.34 -4.88 -29.95
C ALA A 93 -11.48 -5.75 -29.38
N ARG A 94 -11.87 -6.76 -30.16
CA ARG A 94 -12.69 -7.89 -29.69
C ARG A 94 -11.77 -9.01 -29.27
N ILE A 95 -11.95 -9.51 -28.05
CA ILE A 95 -11.05 -10.47 -27.42
C ILE A 95 -11.86 -11.67 -26.94
N GLN A 96 -11.39 -12.87 -27.27
CA GLN A 96 -11.84 -14.10 -26.62
C GLN A 96 -11.08 -14.24 -25.30
N VAL A 97 -11.78 -14.14 -24.18
CA VAL A 97 -11.20 -14.30 -22.83
C VAL A 97 -10.95 -15.79 -22.57
N GLU A 98 -9.85 -16.12 -21.89
CA GLU A 98 -9.59 -17.50 -21.45
C GLU A 98 -10.67 -17.97 -20.45
N GLU A 99 -11.05 -19.24 -20.51
CA GLU A 99 -12.15 -19.84 -19.74
C GLU A 99 -12.05 -19.54 -18.22
N ASP A 100 -10.82 -19.56 -17.70
CA ASP A 100 -10.50 -19.26 -16.31
C ASP A 100 -11.00 -17.88 -15.83
N TYR A 101 -11.28 -16.92 -16.73
CA TYR A 101 -11.68 -15.56 -16.36
C TYR A 101 -13.12 -15.20 -16.78
N VAL A 102 -13.82 -16.07 -17.51
CA VAL A 102 -15.17 -15.79 -18.02
C VAL A 102 -16.16 -15.51 -16.89
N HIS A 103 -16.03 -16.21 -15.76
CA HIS A 103 -16.89 -16.03 -14.58
C HIS A 103 -16.75 -14.63 -13.91
N VAL A 104 -15.70 -13.88 -14.22
CA VAL A 104 -15.43 -12.54 -13.66
C VAL A 104 -16.11 -11.44 -14.50
N LEU A 105 -16.53 -11.75 -15.73
CA LEU A 105 -17.18 -10.80 -16.64
C LEU A 105 -18.50 -10.29 -16.03
N GLU A 106 -18.89 -9.05 -16.33
CA GLU A 106 -20.05 -8.43 -15.68
C GLU A 106 -21.36 -8.67 -16.43
N LYS A 107 -21.31 -8.73 -17.76
CA LYS A 107 -22.51 -8.89 -18.59
C LYS A 107 -22.78 -10.36 -18.89
N ASP A 108 -24.04 -10.75 -18.86
CA ASP A 108 -24.43 -12.14 -19.11
C ASP A 108 -24.06 -12.60 -20.53
N GLU A 109 -24.22 -11.75 -21.54
CA GLU A 109 -23.79 -12.05 -22.93
C GLU A 109 -22.26 -12.25 -23.03
N GLU A 110 -21.49 -11.44 -22.31
CA GLU A 110 -20.02 -11.59 -22.25
C GLU A 110 -19.64 -12.91 -21.55
N ARG A 111 -20.39 -13.35 -20.53
CA ARG A 111 -20.19 -14.65 -19.85
C ARG A 111 -20.57 -15.84 -20.72
N GLU A 112 -21.66 -15.73 -21.48
CA GLU A 112 -22.12 -16.82 -22.35
C GLU A 112 -21.18 -17.02 -23.54
N THR A 113 -20.69 -15.94 -24.13
CA THR A 113 -19.82 -15.98 -25.32
C THR A 113 -18.33 -16.06 -24.97
N GLY A 114 -17.94 -15.56 -23.80
CA GLY A 114 -16.53 -15.33 -23.43
C GLY A 114 -15.85 -14.23 -24.27
N VAL A 115 -16.60 -13.48 -25.07
CA VAL A 115 -16.08 -12.44 -25.95
C VAL A 115 -16.38 -11.08 -25.37
N ILE A 116 -15.34 -10.24 -25.25
CA ILE A 116 -15.47 -8.86 -24.77
C ILE A 116 -14.88 -7.87 -25.77
N GLU A 117 -15.39 -6.64 -25.73
CA GLU A 117 -14.80 -5.52 -26.44
C GLU A 117 -14.12 -4.58 -25.44
N ARG A 118 -12.84 -4.27 -25.65
CA ARG A 118 -12.07 -3.36 -24.78
C ARG A 118 -11.26 -2.37 -25.59
N SER A 119 -11.01 -1.20 -24.99
CA SER A 119 -10.11 -0.19 -25.55
C SER A 119 -8.72 -0.78 -25.72
N LEU A 120 -8.03 -0.46 -26.82
CA LEU A 120 -6.64 -0.84 -26.99
C LEU A 120 -5.77 -0.35 -25.82
N SER A 121 -6.09 0.79 -25.21
CA SER A 121 -5.34 1.33 -24.07
C SER A 121 -5.31 0.42 -22.83
N THR A 122 -6.24 -0.52 -22.68
CA THR A 122 -6.32 -1.44 -21.53
C THR A 122 -5.77 -2.84 -21.84
N ILE A 123 -5.17 -3.01 -23.01
CA ILE A 123 -4.65 -4.27 -23.55
C ILE A 123 -3.13 -4.17 -23.69
N ASP A 124 -2.44 -5.19 -23.19
CA ASP A 124 -1.00 -5.36 -23.32
C ASP A 124 -0.68 -6.70 -23.96
N LYS A 125 0.22 -6.70 -24.93
CA LYS A 125 0.75 -7.93 -25.54
C LYS A 125 2.03 -8.35 -24.83
N PRO A 126 2.02 -9.43 -24.02
CA PRO A 126 3.25 -9.98 -23.47
C PRO A 126 4.11 -10.59 -24.59
N LEU A 127 5.39 -10.24 -24.61
CA LEU A 127 6.39 -10.81 -25.50
C LEU A 127 7.16 -11.96 -24.82
N GLU A 128 7.12 -12.01 -23.49
CA GLU A 128 7.62 -13.11 -22.69
C GLU A 128 6.43 -13.91 -22.13
N VAL A 129 6.28 -15.15 -22.62
CA VAL A 129 5.17 -16.04 -22.21
C VAL A 129 5.64 -17.25 -21.42
N TYR A 130 6.96 -17.48 -21.39
CA TYR A 130 7.66 -18.46 -20.56
C TYR A 130 8.55 -17.77 -19.53
N TYR A 131 8.63 -18.32 -18.32
CA TYR A 131 9.48 -17.81 -17.26
C TYR A 131 10.96 -17.84 -17.66
N GLU A 132 11.37 -18.81 -18.46
CA GLU A 132 12.73 -18.94 -18.96
C GLU A 132 13.13 -17.76 -19.87
N GLN A 133 12.19 -17.12 -20.59
CA GLN A 133 12.48 -15.88 -21.32
C GLN A 133 12.79 -14.74 -20.33
N ILE A 134 11.97 -14.59 -19.29
CA ILE A 134 12.18 -13.60 -18.22
C ILE A 134 13.55 -13.86 -17.56
N ALA A 135 13.88 -15.12 -17.27
CA ALA A 135 15.16 -15.51 -16.70
C ALA A 135 16.34 -15.14 -17.61
N LYS A 136 16.27 -15.40 -18.93
CA LYS A 136 17.30 -14.99 -19.90
C LYS A 136 17.49 -13.47 -19.91
N ARG A 137 16.39 -12.70 -19.99
CA ARG A 137 16.46 -11.23 -19.95
C ARG A 137 17.10 -10.72 -18.65
N ASN A 138 16.69 -11.29 -17.52
CA ASN A 138 17.25 -10.94 -16.21
C ASN A 138 18.75 -11.26 -16.14
N ALA A 139 19.16 -12.45 -16.58
CA ALA A 139 20.56 -12.83 -16.64
C ALA A 139 21.38 -11.89 -17.53
N THR A 140 20.85 -11.48 -18.70
CA THR A 140 21.49 -10.47 -19.57
C THR A 140 21.70 -9.15 -18.83
N GLY A 141 20.65 -8.65 -18.17
CA GLY A 141 20.73 -7.37 -17.45
C GLY A 141 21.65 -7.40 -16.24
N LEU A 142 21.65 -8.50 -15.48
CA LEU A 142 22.46 -8.65 -14.28
C LEU A 142 23.94 -8.87 -14.61
N ALA A 143 24.25 -9.59 -15.69
CA ALA A 143 25.62 -9.82 -16.12
C ALA A 143 26.27 -8.60 -16.79
N ALA A 144 25.48 -7.62 -17.27
CA ALA A 144 25.98 -6.47 -18.03
C ALA A 144 26.96 -5.56 -17.27
N VAL A 145 27.00 -5.64 -15.93
CA VAL A 145 27.94 -4.88 -15.09
C VAL A 145 29.37 -5.43 -15.13
N GLU A 146 29.56 -6.66 -15.59
CA GLU A 146 30.88 -7.28 -15.70
C GLU A 146 31.74 -6.60 -16.76
N THR A 147 33.04 -6.54 -16.50
CA THR A 147 33.97 -5.67 -17.26
C THR A 147 34.51 -6.27 -18.56
N THR A 148 34.43 -7.59 -18.70
CA THR A 148 34.97 -8.34 -19.85
C THR A 148 33.90 -9.26 -20.40
N LYS A 149 33.92 -9.51 -21.72
CA LYS A 149 32.92 -10.37 -22.38
C LYS A 149 32.90 -11.78 -21.80
N GLU A 150 34.07 -12.32 -21.48
CA GLU A 150 34.21 -13.66 -20.88
C GLU A 150 33.48 -13.75 -19.53
N LYS A 151 33.65 -12.74 -18.66
CA LYS A 151 32.95 -12.67 -17.36
C LYS A 151 31.45 -12.39 -17.50
N GLN A 152 31.07 -11.58 -18.48
CA GLN A 152 29.66 -11.35 -18.80
C GLN A 152 28.99 -12.66 -19.19
N ASP A 153 29.63 -13.46 -20.04
CA ASP A 153 29.11 -14.74 -20.49
C ASP A 153 29.08 -15.78 -19.36
N GLU A 154 30.12 -15.84 -18.54
CA GLU A 154 30.16 -16.69 -17.33
C GLU A 154 29.04 -16.33 -16.35
N SER A 155 28.90 -15.04 -16.02
CA SER A 155 27.87 -14.56 -15.09
C SER A 155 26.46 -14.74 -15.65
N PHE A 156 26.29 -14.52 -16.96
CA PHE A 156 25.03 -14.77 -17.65
C PHE A 156 24.60 -16.23 -17.47
N GLU A 157 25.50 -17.18 -17.73
CA GLU A 157 25.17 -18.60 -17.63
C GLU A 157 24.82 -18.99 -16.19
N HIS A 158 25.62 -18.54 -15.21
CA HIS A 158 25.31 -18.78 -13.80
C HIS A 158 23.96 -18.20 -13.39
N PHE A 159 23.67 -16.94 -13.72
CA PHE A 159 22.36 -16.34 -13.40
C PHE A 159 21.22 -17.08 -14.10
N TYR A 160 21.37 -17.38 -15.40
CA TYR A 160 20.32 -18.05 -16.15
C TYR A 160 20.03 -19.44 -15.61
N GLN A 161 21.06 -20.22 -15.28
CA GLN A 161 20.91 -21.55 -14.69
C GLN A 161 20.15 -21.50 -13.35
N GLU A 162 20.55 -20.62 -12.43
CA GLU A 162 19.93 -20.50 -11.11
C GLU A 162 18.48 -20.02 -11.19
N LEU A 163 18.20 -19.05 -12.09
CA LEU A 163 16.85 -18.52 -12.31
C LEU A 163 15.96 -19.55 -12.99
N SER A 164 16.36 -20.12 -14.13
CA SER A 164 15.55 -21.08 -14.89
C SER A 164 15.26 -22.37 -14.10
N SER A 165 16.20 -22.80 -13.24
CA SER A 165 16.01 -23.93 -12.33
C SER A 165 15.15 -23.61 -11.11
N MET A 166 14.77 -22.34 -10.92
CA MET A 166 14.03 -21.82 -9.76
C MET A 166 14.73 -22.08 -8.41
N ASN A 167 16.06 -22.16 -8.39
CA ASN A 167 16.84 -22.30 -7.15
C ASN A 167 16.69 -21.08 -6.25
N PHE A 168 16.50 -19.90 -6.87
CA PHE A 168 16.04 -18.69 -6.20
C PHE A 168 15.13 -17.89 -7.12
N VAL A 169 14.26 -17.06 -6.53
CA VAL A 169 13.43 -16.12 -7.26
C VAL A 169 13.79 -14.71 -6.79
N PRO A 170 14.32 -13.84 -7.67
CA PRO A 170 14.67 -12.49 -7.29
C PRO A 170 13.42 -11.67 -6.97
N ALA A 171 13.65 -10.55 -6.29
CA ALA A 171 12.61 -9.59 -5.97
C ALA A 171 11.88 -9.12 -7.24
N GLY A 172 10.58 -8.83 -7.13
CA GLY A 172 9.74 -8.49 -8.28
C GLY A 172 10.25 -7.32 -9.16
N ARG A 173 10.94 -6.33 -8.59
CA ARG A 173 11.55 -5.24 -9.37
C ARG A 173 12.74 -5.68 -10.21
N VAL A 174 13.53 -6.63 -9.72
CA VAL A 174 14.60 -7.25 -10.50
C VAL A 174 13.98 -8.00 -11.68
N LEU A 175 12.99 -8.88 -11.41
CA LEU A 175 12.28 -9.62 -12.47
C LEU A 175 11.74 -8.72 -13.59
N TYR A 176 11.14 -7.60 -13.20
CA TYR A 176 10.59 -6.61 -14.14
C TYR A 176 11.67 -5.77 -14.85
N GLY A 177 12.68 -5.31 -14.13
CA GLY A 177 13.60 -4.27 -14.58
C GLY A 177 14.89 -4.77 -15.22
N ALA A 178 15.43 -5.90 -14.76
CA ALA A 178 16.72 -6.37 -15.23
C ALA A 178 16.65 -6.72 -16.72
N GLY A 179 17.51 -6.08 -17.52
CA GLY A 179 17.62 -6.28 -18.97
C GLY A 179 16.45 -5.73 -19.79
N SER A 180 15.54 -4.93 -19.20
CA SER A 180 14.39 -4.35 -19.90
C SER A 180 14.62 -2.93 -20.42
N ASP A 181 15.77 -2.32 -20.15
CA ASP A 181 16.11 -0.91 -20.47
C ASP A 181 15.08 0.12 -19.96
N THR A 182 14.30 -0.25 -18.94
CA THR A 182 13.34 0.65 -18.31
C THR A 182 14.01 1.43 -17.17
N ASP A 183 13.63 2.70 -16.98
CA ASP A 183 14.11 3.57 -15.89
C ASP A 183 13.49 3.23 -14.53
N VAL A 184 13.57 1.96 -14.13
CA VAL A 184 13.09 1.46 -12.83
C VAL A 184 14.25 1.13 -11.91
N THR A 185 13.98 1.17 -10.61
CA THR A 185 14.92 0.69 -9.60
C THR A 185 14.82 -0.83 -9.43
N TYR A 186 15.94 -1.49 -9.12
CA TYR A 186 15.95 -2.90 -8.70
C TYR A 186 15.61 -3.08 -7.21
N PHE A 187 15.62 -1.99 -6.44
CA PHE A 187 15.24 -1.99 -5.02
C PHE A 187 13.72 -1.88 -4.88
N ASN A 188 13.09 -2.86 -4.22
CA ASN A 188 11.64 -2.85 -3.98
C ASN A 188 11.21 -1.84 -2.91
N CYS A 189 12.06 -1.62 -1.91
CA CYS A 189 11.65 -1.04 -0.64
C CYS A 189 12.70 -0.05 -0.17
N TYR A 190 12.22 1.07 0.34
CA TYR A 190 13.00 2.19 0.82
C TYR A 190 12.55 2.58 2.22
N VAL A 191 13.52 3.02 3.01
CA VAL A 191 13.31 3.60 4.32
C VAL A 191 13.81 5.03 4.24
N MET A 192 12.93 5.98 4.52
CA MET A 192 13.28 7.40 4.48
C MET A 192 13.95 7.81 5.79
N PRO A 193 14.93 8.73 5.75
CA PRO A 193 15.33 9.49 6.92
C PRO A 193 14.15 10.18 7.58
N PHE A 194 14.32 10.63 8.83
CA PHE A 194 13.31 11.44 9.49
C PHE A 194 12.99 12.71 8.70
N VAL A 195 11.72 13.14 8.78
CA VAL A 195 11.25 14.35 8.12
C VAL A 195 11.83 15.57 8.83
N LYS A 196 12.39 16.53 8.08
CA LYS A 196 12.79 17.80 8.67
C LYS A 196 11.56 18.64 9.01
N ASP A 197 11.47 19.10 10.26
CA ASP A 197 10.32 19.82 10.83
C ASP A 197 10.21 21.28 10.33
N SER A 198 9.99 21.42 9.03
CA SER A 198 9.74 22.68 8.34
C SER A 198 8.92 22.41 7.08
N ARG A 199 8.26 23.44 6.54
CA ARG A 199 7.49 23.30 5.29
C ARG A 199 8.35 22.84 4.11
N GLU A 200 9.58 23.34 4.05
CA GLU A 200 10.58 22.95 3.04
C GLU A 200 10.99 21.48 3.24
N GLY A 201 11.30 21.08 4.47
CA GLY A 201 11.65 19.70 4.80
C GLY A 201 10.55 18.70 4.47
N ILE A 202 9.30 19.04 4.78
CA ILE A 202 8.13 18.22 4.42
C ILE A 202 7.97 18.14 2.89
N SER A 203 8.14 19.26 2.18
CA SER A 203 8.06 19.30 0.71
C SER A 203 9.15 18.45 0.05
N ASP A 204 10.38 18.51 0.55
CA ASP A 204 11.51 17.73 0.04
C ASP A 204 11.31 16.23 0.31
N HIS A 205 10.86 15.87 1.51
CA HIS A 205 10.54 14.49 1.85
C HIS A 205 9.43 13.95 0.93
N ARG A 206 8.35 14.72 0.76
CA ARG A 206 7.24 14.38 -0.14
C ARG A 206 7.70 14.20 -1.59
N LYS A 207 8.58 15.07 -2.08
CA LYS A 207 9.19 14.96 -3.42
C LYS A 207 9.97 13.65 -3.57
N GLN A 208 10.79 13.30 -2.59
CA GLN A 208 11.58 12.06 -2.62
C GLN A 208 10.69 10.81 -2.56
N VAL A 209 9.67 10.80 -1.68
CA VAL A 209 8.68 9.72 -1.60
C VAL A 209 8.00 9.52 -2.96
N MET A 210 7.56 10.61 -3.59
CA MET A 210 6.90 10.58 -4.90
C MET A 210 7.82 10.01 -6.00
N GLU A 211 9.09 10.40 -6.02
CA GLU A 211 10.07 9.90 -6.99
C GLU A 211 10.40 8.41 -6.79
N ILE A 212 10.51 7.97 -5.54
CA ILE A 212 10.71 6.55 -5.24
C ILE A 212 9.48 5.76 -5.70
N MET A 213 8.27 6.26 -5.42
CA MET A 213 7.04 5.61 -5.81
C MET A 213 6.86 5.56 -7.33
N SER A 214 7.22 6.61 -8.08
CA SER A 214 7.08 6.64 -9.54
C SER A 214 7.95 5.59 -10.22
N ARG A 215 9.12 5.29 -9.63
CA ARG A 215 10.02 4.19 -10.03
C ARG A 215 9.62 2.83 -9.45
N GLY A 216 8.55 2.80 -8.66
CA GLY A 216 7.96 1.58 -8.14
C GLY A 216 8.45 1.10 -6.78
N GLY A 217 9.20 1.92 -6.05
CA GLY A 217 9.59 1.61 -4.67
C GLY A 217 8.43 1.77 -3.68
N GLY A 218 8.35 0.87 -2.71
CA GLY A 218 7.54 1.08 -1.51
C GLY A 218 8.34 1.87 -0.46
N VAL A 219 7.67 2.72 0.32
CA VAL A 219 8.35 3.71 1.18
C VAL A 219 7.92 3.62 2.64
N GLY A 220 8.88 3.52 3.54
CA GLY A 220 8.68 3.71 4.99
C GLY A 220 9.04 5.14 5.40
N THR A 221 8.16 5.81 6.15
CA THR A 221 8.38 7.17 6.68
C THR A 221 8.06 7.21 8.17
N ASN A 222 8.96 7.75 8.99
CA ASN A 222 8.68 8.05 10.39
C ASN A 222 8.44 9.55 10.57
N GLY A 223 7.24 9.92 11.03
CA GLY A 223 6.80 11.30 11.20
C GLY A 223 7.07 11.89 12.59
N SER A 224 7.74 11.17 13.49
CA SER A 224 7.91 11.57 14.90
C SER A 224 8.73 12.84 15.10
N THR A 225 9.39 13.34 14.06
CA THR A 225 10.09 14.62 14.08
C THR A 225 9.20 15.81 13.76
N LEU A 226 8.00 15.60 13.23
CA LEU A 226 7.07 16.67 12.91
C LEU A 226 6.37 17.17 14.17
N ARG A 227 6.38 18.48 14.39
CA ARG A 227 5.79 19.06 15.61
C ARG A 227 4.30 18.75 15.76
N PRO A 228 3.81 18.56 17.00
CA PRO A 228 2.45 18.14 17.26
C PRO A 228 1.42 19.21 16.91
N ARG A 229 0.14 18.81 16.89
CA ARG A 229 -0.98 19.72 16.63
C ARG A 229 -0.96 20.89 17.62
N ASN A 230 -1.29 22.08 17.14
CA ASN A 230 -1.30 23.34 17.90
C ASN A 230 0.06 23.87 18.37
N ALA A 231 1.18 23.19 18.12
CA ALA A 231 2.51 23.73 18.40
C ALA A 231 2.77 25.04 17.64
N LEU A 232 3.49 25.97 18.27
CA LEU A 232 3.75 27.29 17.70
C LEU A 232 4.57 27.24 16.40
N ALA A 233 4.13 28.02 15.40
CA ALA A 233 4.86 28.28 14.15
C ALA A 233 5.39 29.73 14.14
N ARG A 234 6.52 29.97 14.82
CA ARG A 234 7.10 31.30 15.12
C ARG A 234 7.18 32.23 13.89
N GLY A 235 7.67 31.74 12.76
CA GLY A 235 7.92 32.55 11.56
C GLY A 235 6.67 33.14 10.89
N VAL A 236 5.48 32.61 11.19
CA VAL A 236 4.20 33.04 10.59
C VAL A 236 3.14 33.39 11.64
N ASN A 237 3.52 33.44 12.92
CA ASN A 237 2.62 33.65 14.05
C ASN A 237 1.37 32.75 14.01
N GLY A 238 1.55 31.49 13.63
CA GLY A 238 0.49 30.50 13.44
C GLY A 238 0.64 29.28 14.35
N LYS A 239 -0.23 28.30 14.14
CA LYS A 239 -0.20 27.00 14.84
C LYS A 239 -0.04 25.87 13.83
N SER A 240 0.68 24.82 14.24
CA SER A 240 0.81 23.59 13.46
C SER A 240 -0.53 22.86 13.33
N SER A 241 -0.81 22.34 12.14
CA SER A 241 -1.92 21.41 11.90
C SER A 241 -1.68 20.01 12.49
N GLY A 242 -0.47 19.74 12.97
CA GLY A 242 -0.06 18.48 13.60
C GLY A 242 0.59 17.49 12.64
N SER A 243 1.37 16.56 13.19
CA SER A 243 2.11 15.55 12.45
C SER A 243 1.19 14.68 11.60
N VAL A 244 0.06 14.25 12.15
CA VAL A 244 -0.91 13.35 11.50
C VAL A 244 -1.50 13.96 10.23
N SER A 245 -1.75 15.28 10.23
CA SER A 245 -2.27 15.99 9.04
C SER A 245 -1.29 16.01 7.86
N TRP A 246 0.02 16.15 8.15
CA TRP A 246 1.05 16.11 7.13
C TRP A 246 1.31 14.68 6.66
N LEU A 247 1.25 13.72 7.58
CA LEU A 247 1.35 12.30 7.26
C LEU A 247 0.21 11.85 6.33
N ASP A 248 -1.00 12.38 6.49
CA ASP A 248 -2.12 12.17 5.55
C ASP A 248 -1.83 12.72 4.15
N ASP A 249 -1.19 13.89 4.03
CA ASP A 249 -0.76 14.42 2.72
C ASP A 249 0.25 13.48 2.02
N ILE A 250 1.21 12.93 2.77
CA ILE A 250 2.17 11.97 2.21
C ILE A 250 1.43 10.68 1.82
N ALA A 251 0.54 10.15 2.67
CA ALA A 251 -0.24 8.95 2.36
C ALA A 251 -1.06 9.10 1.06
N LYS A 252 -1.62 10.29 0.80
CA LYS A 252 -2.40 10.56 -0.42
C LYS A 252 -1.58 10.43 -1.71
N LEU A 253 -0.25 10.49 -1.66
CA LEU A 253 0.60 10.26 -2.83
C LEU A 253 0.37 8.89 -3.47
N THR A 254 0.05 7.85 -2.69
CA THR A 254 -0.15 6.49 -3.21
C THR A 254 -1.36 6.38 -4.14
N HIS A 255 -2.32 7.31 -4.02
CA HIS A 255 -3.49 7.39 -4.89
C HIS A 255 -3.23 8.16 -6.17
N LEU A 256 -2.16 8.96 -6.22
CA LEU A 256 -1.79 9.79 -7.37
C LEU A 256 -0.73 9.13 -8.25
N VAL A 257 0.13 8.29 -7.67
CA VAL A 257 1.26 7.68 -8.36
C VAL A 257 0.98 6.19 -8.60
N GLU A 258 0.70 5.84 -9.85
CA GLU A 258 0.58 4.45 -10.29
C GLU A 258 1.97 3.85 -10.59
N GLN A 259 2.27 2.72 -9.97
CA GLN A 259 3.52 1.98 -10.15
C GLN A 259 3.37 0.94 -11.26
N GLY A 260 4.21 1.04 -12.30
CA GLY A 260 4.31 0.02 -13.36
C GLY A 260 3.02 -0.18 -14.18
N GLY A 261 2.18 0.87 -14.28
CA GLY A 261 0.98 0.90 -15.12
C GLY A 261 -0.26 0.21 -14.57
N SER A 262 -0.20 -0.46 -13.41
CA SER A 262 -1.37 -1.17 -12.86
C SER A 262 -1.47 -1.23 -11.33
N ARG A 263 -0.51 -0.71 -10.56
CA ARG A 263 -0.50 -0.82 -9.09
C ARG A 263 -0.50 0.54 -8.41
N ARG A 264 -1.13 0.61 -7.23
CA ARG A 264 -0.95 1.75 -6.32
C ARG A 264 0.41 1.67 -5.63
N GLY A 265 0.92 2.83 -5.22
CA GLY A 265 2.09 2.91 -4.35
C GLY A 265 1.88 2.18 -3.03
N ALA A 266 2.96 1.70 -2.43
CA ALA A 266 2.94 1.11 -1.09
C ALA A 266 3.67 2.03 -0.11
N GLN A 267 3.02 2.33 1.01
CA GLN A 267 3.59 3.22 2.02
C GLN A 267 3.32 2.70 3.43
N MET A 268 4.33 2.82 4.29
CA MET A 268 4.19 2.69 5.73
C MET A 268 4.55 4.02 6.39
N ILE A 269 3.67 4.46 7.27
CA ILE A 269 3.87 5.64 8.09
C ILE A 269 4.02 5.20 9.55
N MET A 270 4.99 5.77 10.23
CA MET A 270 5.25 5.49 11.63
C MET A 270 5.22 6.74 12.49
N LEU A 271 4.90 6.53 13.75
CA LEU A 271 5.02 7.51 14.81
C LEU A 271 5.52 6.79 16.08
N ASN A 272 6.37 7.43 16.86
CA ASN A 272 6.89 6.88 18.10
C ASN A 272 5.87 7.01 19.22
N ASP A 273 5.89 6.06 20.15
CA ASP A 273 5.00 6.01 21.31
C ASP A 273 4.95 7.28 22.16
N TRP A 274 6.07 7.99 22.32
CA TRP A 274 6.19 9.22 23.08
C TRP A 274 5.60 10.45 22.37
N HIS A 275 5.24 10.34 21.09
CA HIS A 275 4.84 11.52 20.31
C HIS A 275 3.45 12.03 20.73
N PRO A 276 3.23 13.35 20.92
CA PRO A 276 1.95 13.88 21.43
C PRO A 276 0.73 13.57 20.56
N ASP A 277 0.91 13.44 19.26
CA ASP A 277 -0.18 13.09 18.34
C ASP A 277 -0.42 11.57 18.18
N VAL A 278 0.23 10.69 18.95
CA VAL A 278 0.14 9.22 18.77
C VAL A 278 -1.29 8.68 18.89
N ILE A 279 -2.09 9.26 19.79
CA ILE A 279 -3.48 8.85 19.99
C ILE A 279 -4.31 9.19 18.73
N GLU A 280 -4.17 10.41 18.20
CA GLU A 280 -4.83 10.84 16.96
C GLU A 280 -4.39 9.94 15.80
N PHE A 281 -3.09 9.64 15.71
CA PHE A 281 -2.52 8.78 14.68
C PHE A 281 -3.16 7.39 14.68
N ILE A 282 -3.31 6.74 15.84
CA ILE A 282 -3.92 5.42 15.96
C ILE A 282 -5.41 5.46 15.58
N ILE A 283 -6.18 6.38 16.18
CA ILE A 283 -7.64 6.45 15.98
C ILE A 283 -7.99 6.84 14.52
N SER A 284 -7.14 7.61 13.85
CA SER A 284 -7.40 8.10 12.50
C SER A 284 -7.70 7.02 11.46
N LYS A 285 -7.16 5.80 11.65
CA LYS A 285 -7.32 4.65 10.76
C LYS A 285 -8.47 3.72 11.14
N MET A 286 -9.10 3.92 12.30
CA MET A 286 -10.23 3.11 12.70
C MET A 286 -11.47 3.47 11.86
N GLN A 287 -11.94 2.52 11.05
CA GLN A 287 -13.09 2.67 10.17
C GLN A 287 -14.36 1.99 10.69
N ASN A 288 -14.31 1.36 11.88
CA ASN A 288 -15.44 0.67 12.47
C ASN A 288 -16.12 1.53 13.56
N PRO A 289 -17.34 2.07 13.30
CA PRO A 289 -18.04 2.92 14.27
C PRO A 289 -18.30 2.23 15.62
N ARG A 290 -18.49 0.90 15.63
CA ARG A 290 -18.73 0.15 16.86
C ARG A 290 -17.50 0.15 17.76
N ILE A 291 -16.31 0.10 17.17
CA ILE A 291 -15.04 0.11 17.92
C ILE A 291 -14.75 1.52 18.44
N LEU A 292 -15.05 2.56 17.66
CA LEU A 292 -14.94 3.93 18.15
C LEU A 292 -15.86 4.17 19.36
N ARG A 293 -17.10 3.67 19.32
CA ARG A 293 -18.01 3.71 20.48
C ARG A 293 -17.48 2.90 21.66
N TYR A 294 -16.97 1.69 21.41
CA TYR A 294 -16.36 0.87 22.44
C TYR A 294 -15.21 1.61 23.14
N LEU A 295 -14.32 2.26 22.38
CA LEU A 295 -13.23 3.06 22.95
C LEU A 295 -13.78 4.17 23.85
N MET A 296 -14.80 4.91 23.41
CA MET A 296 -15.42 5.96 24.23
C MET A 296 -15.99 5.44 25.56
N GLU A 297 -16.56 4.23 25.56
CA GLU A 297 -17.24 3.65 26.72
C GLU A 297 -16.30 2.90 27.68
N ASN A 298 -15.10 2.49 27.22
CA ASN A 298 -14.23 1.55 27.95
C ASN A 298 -12.82 2.09 28.26
N THR A 299 -12.48 3.31 27.85
CA THR A 299 -11.22 3.98 28.23
C THR A 299 -11.47 4.97 29.35
N GLU A 300 -10.50 5.13 30.26
CA GLU A 300 -10.49 6.20 31.26
C GLU A 300 -9.87 7.50 30.70
N ASP A 301 -9.20 7.45 29.54
CA ASP A 301 -8.49 8.60 28.98
C ASP A 301 -9.40 9.55 28.19
N GLU A 302 -9.56 10.78 28.68
CA GLU A 302 -10.41 11.81 28.06
C GLU A 302 -10.02 12.14 26.61
N THR A 303 -8.74 12.03 26.25
CA THR A 303 -8.28 12.33 24.89
C THR A 303 -8.65 11.23 23.91
N ILE A 304 -8.58 9.97 24.33
CA ILE A 304 -9.07 8.83 23.55
C ILE A 304 -10.59 8.96 23.32
N GLN A 305 -11.35 9.27 24.38
CA GLN A 305 -12.80 9.47 24.29
C GLN A 305 -13.15 10.60 23.30
N GLN A 306 -12.49 11.74 23.43
CA GLN A 306 -12.75 12.90 22.56
C GLN A 306 -12.42 12.59 21.09
N LEU A 307 -11.25 12.01 20.80
CA LEU A 307 -10.84 11.71 19.44
C LEU A 307 -11.70 10.62 18.79
N ALA A 308 -12.13 9.62 19.55
CA ALA A 308 -13.08 8.62 19.07
C ALA A 308 -14.46 9.24 18.76
N SER A 309 -14.92 10.16 19.62
CA SER A 309 -16.14 10.93 19.39
C SER A 309 -16.05 11.81 18.14
N ASP A 310 -14.95 12.55 17.96
CA ASP A 310 -14.73 13.43 16.81
C ASP A 310 -14.66 12.66 15.48
N LYS A 311 -14.24 11.39 15.54
CA LYS A 311 -14.20 10.47 14.40
C LYS A 311 -15.57 9.90 14.06
N LEU A 312 -16.55 9.98 14.97
CA LEU A 312 -17.92 9.50 14.74
C LEU A 312 -18.84 10.59 14.19
N LYS A 313 -19.68 10.19 13.24
CA LYS A 313 -20.78 11.00 12.71
C LYS A 313 -22.09 10.27 12.96
N PHE A 314 -22.92 10.84 13.84
CA PHE A 314 -24.29 10.38 14.08
C PHE A 314 -25.25 10.99 13.06
N THR A 315 -26.07 10.15 12.44
CA THR A 315 -27.15 10.57 11.54
C THR A 315 -28.48 10.09 12.13
N PRO A 316 -29.33 11.00 12.64
CA PRO A 316 -30.59 10.61 13.27
C PRO A 316 -31.55 10.03 12.23
N LEU A 317 -32.42 9.11 12.68
CA LEU A 317 -33.48 8.60 11.82
C LEU A 317 -34.49 9.68 11.46
N SER A 318 -34.92 9.70 10.20
CA SER A 318 -36.11 10.44 9.78
C SER A 318 -37.39 9.79 10.29
N ALA A 319 -38.49 10.54 10.33
CA ALA A 319 -39.79 10.02 10.75
C ALA A 319 -40.26 8.82 9.89
N ASP A 320 -39.93 8.83 8.60
CA ASP A 320 -40.26 7.75 7.67
C ASP A 320 -39.41 6.50 7.94
N GLU A 321 -38.13 6.67 8.25
CA GLU A 321 -37.24 5.55 8.61
C GLU A 321 -37.64 4.92 9.95
N VAL A 322 -38.05 5.73 10.95
CA VAL A 322 -38.60 5.21 12.20
C VAL A 322 -39.82 4.34 11.93
N GLN A 323 -40.75 4.81 11.09
CA GLN A 323 -41.93 4.03 10.73
C GLN A 323 -41.57 2.74 9.98
N LEU A 324 -40.62 2.81 9.05
CA LEU A 324 -40.14 1.67 8.29
C LEU A 324 -39.52 0.61 9.21
N TYR A 325 -38.55 0.99 10.04
CA TYR A 325 -37.91 0.06 10.97
C TYR A 325 -38.89 -0.49 11.99
N GLN A 326 -39.80 0.33 12.52
CA GLN A 326 -40.85 -0.15 13.42
C GLN A 326 -41.75 -1.17 12.71
N GLY A 327 -42.05 -0.94 11.44
CA GLY A 327 -42.76 -1.88 10.57
C GLY A 327 -42.05 -3.23 10.48
N VAL A 328 -40.73 -3.24 10.26
CA VAL A 328 -39.92 -4.47 10.24
C VAL A 328 -39.96 -5.20 11.59
N VAL A 329 -39.75 -4.47 12.70
CA VAL A 329 -39.74 -5.05 14.06
C VAL A 329 -41.10 -5.65 14.43
N ASN A 330 -42.21 -5.07 13.95
CA ASN A 330 -43.55 -5.60 14.22
C ASN A 330 -43.76 -7.03 13.65
N PHE A 331 -43.00 -7.43 12.63
CA PHE A 331 -43.07 -8.78 12.06
C PHE A 331 -42.24 -9.83 12.83
N LYS A 332 -41.42 -9.41 13.81
CA LYS A 332 -40.51 -10.30 14.56
C LYS A 332 -41.17 -11.56 15.12
N ASN A 333 -42.38 -11.41 15.67
CA ASN A 333 -43.13 -12.49 16.32
C ASN A 333 -44.20 -13.13 15.41
N MET A 334 -44.24 -12.79 14.12
CA MET A 334 -45.21 -13.35 13.18
C MET A 334 -44.66 -14.60 12.47
N PRO A 335 -45.50 -15.62 12.19
CA PRO A 335 -45.08 -16.77 11.39
C PRO A 335 -44.52 -16.34 10.04
N GLY A 336 -43.29 -16.74 9.74
CA GLY A 336 -42.58 -16.36 8.51
C GLY A 336 -41.97 -14.95 8.50
N GLN A 337 -41.99 -14.22 9.63
CA GLN A 337 -41.33 -12.92 9.83
C GLN A 337 -41.62 -11.86 8.74
N GLY A 338 -42.74 -11.97 8.02
CA GLY A 338 -43.05 -11.09 6.88
C GLY A 338 -42.05 -11.21 5.72
N GLY A 339 -41.23 -12.26 5.66
CA GLY A 339 -40.15 -12.43 4.68
C GLY A 339 -38.84 -11.73 5.03
N PHE A 340 -38.74 -11.09 6.20
CA PHE A 340 -37.50 -10.52 6.71
C PHE A 340 -36.63 -11.60 7.36
N THR A 341 -35.31 -11.41 7.28
CA THR A 341 -34.36 -12.27 8.00
C THR A 341 -34.16 -11.78 9.44
N ASP A 342 -33.70 -12.65 10.33
CA ASP A 342 -33.31 -12.26 11.70
C ASP A 342 -32.32 -11.08 11.69
N ALA A 343 -31.37 -11.06 10.75
CA ALA A 343 -30.41 -9.99 10.60
C ALA A 343 -31.07 -8.64 10.22
N ASN A 344 -32.15 -8.66 9.45
CA ASN A 344 -32.90 -7.43 9.14
C ASN A 344 -33.64 -6.91 10.37
N ILE A 345 -34.22 -7.81 11.16
CA ILE A 345 -34.93 -7.47 12.40
C ILE A 345 -33.95 -6.90 13.43
N GLU A 346 -32.84 -7.57 13.68
CA GLU A 346 -31.79 -7.11 14.60
C GLU A 346 -31.24 -5.73 14.20
N LYS A 347 -31.03 -5.50 12.90
CA LYS A 347 -30.62 -4.18 12.40
C LYS A 347 -31.68 -3.13 12.69
N ALA A 348 -32.95 -3.40 12.39
CA ALA A 348 -34.04 -2.46 12.64
C ALA A 348 -34.19 -2.13 14.14
N GLU A 349 -34.09 -3.13 15.02
CA GLU A 349 -34.09 -2.93 16.47
C GLU A 349 -32.91 -2.07 16.93
N ALA A 350 -31.72 -2.30 16.37
CA ALA A 350 -30.53 -1.52 16.70
C ALA A 350 -30.65 -0.05 16.28
N GLU A 351 -31.09 0.22 15.04
CA GLU A 351 -31.28 1.58 14.53
C GLU A 351 -32.35 2.35 15.33
N LEU A 352 -33.46 1.70 15.70
CA LEU A 352 -34.50 2.30 16.52
C LEU A 352 -34.01 2.61 17.95
N ARG A 353 -33.28 1.68 18.57
CA ARG A 353 -32.73 1.85 19.92
C ARG A 353 -31.72 2.99 19.96
N ASP A 354 -30.85 3.06 18.97
CA ASP A 354 -29.79 4.05 18.88
C ASP A 354 -30.31 5.41 18.32
N GLY A 355 -31.54 5.44 17.80
CA GLY A 355 -32.21 6.62 17.25
C GLY A 355 -31.61 7.14 15.94
N GLY A 356 -30.73 6.36 15.31
CA GLY A 356 -29.93 6.76 14.15
C GLY A 356 -28.77 5.81 13.88
N SER A 357 -28.01 6.14 12.84
CA SER A 357 -26.84 5.39 12.42
C SER A 357 -25.55 6.16 12.68
N TYR A 358 -24.51 5.43 13.09
CA TYR A 358 -23.16 5.95 13.22
C TYR A 358 -22.33 5.59 11.99
N SER A 359 -21.61 6.59 11.47
CA SER A 359 -20.64 6.45 10.39
C SER A 359 -19.32 7.10 10.80
N VAL A 360 -18.24 6.79 10.07
CA VAL A 360 -16.92 7.40 10.31
C VAL A 360 -16.81 8.71 9.55
N HIS A 361 -16.37 9.76 10.25
CA HIS A 361 -16.02 11.04 9.66
C HIS A 361 -14.68 10.93 8.90
N ASN A 362 -14.65 11.48 7.68
CA ASN A 362 -13.49 11.47 6.79
C ASN A 362 -12.87 10.07 6.62
N PRO A 363 -13.59 9.11 6.00
CA PRO A 363 -13.14 7.73 5.87
C PRO A 363 -11.89 7.58 4.99
N ASP A 364 -11.62 8.54 4.10
CA ASP A 364 -10.48 8.52 3.20
C ASP A 364 -9.15 8.97 3.85
N PHE A 365 -9.19 9.47 5.09
CA PHE A 365 -8.03 9.94 5.84
C PHE A 365 -7.03 8.79 6.13
N LEU A 366 -5.76 9.00 5.77
CA LEU A 366 -4.65 8.04 5.87
C LEU A 366 -4.90 6.68 5.17
N THR A 367 -5.85 6.60 4.24
CA THR A 367 -6.15 5.35 3.52
C THR A 367 -5.05 4.89 2.55
N GLY A 368 -4.15 5.79 2.17
CA GLY A 368 -3.04 5.49 1.25
C GLY A 368 -1.84 4.78 1.87
N ALA A 369 -1.79 4.65 3.20
CA ALA A 369 -0.67 4.05 3.89
C ALA A 369 -1.11 3.04 4.96
N ASN A 370 -0.27 2.05 5.21
CA ASN A 370 -0.29 1.34 6.48
C ASN A 370 0.33 2.21 7.57
N ILE A 371 -0.12 2.03 8.82
CA ILE A 371 0.45 2.74 9.97
C ILE A 371 1.09 1.77 10.95
N SER A 372 2.14 2.21 11.64
CA SER A 372 2.76 1.48 12.75
C SER A 372 3.20 2.40 13.88
N VAL A 373 3.13 1.92 15.11
CA VAL A 373 3.71 2.64 16.26
C VAL A 373 5.10 2.08 16.52
N CYS A 374 6.09 2.97 16.60
CA CYS A 374 7.44 2.63 17.01
C CYS A 374 7.50 2.59 18.54
N ILE A 375 7.68 1.38 19.07
CA ILE A 375 7.66 1.08 20.50
C ILE A 375 9.09 1.07 21.06
N THR A 376 9.25 1.78 22.17
CA THR A 376 10.47 1.90 22.97
C THR A 376 10.41 0.96 24.17
N ASP A 377 11.57 0.63 24.70
CA ASP A 377 11.66 -0.17 25.94
C ASP A 377 11.10 0.63 27.13
N GLU A 378 11.32 1.94 27.16
CA GLU A 378 10.78 2.85 28.20
C GLU A 378 9.25 2.76 28.28
N PHE A 379 8.56 2.74 27.13
CA PHE A 379 7.10 2.59 27.11
C PHE A 379 6.66 1.20 27.59
N MET A 380 7.34 0.14 27.15
CA MET A 380 7.01 -1.23 27.58
C MET A 380 7.23 -1.43 29.07
N GLU A 381 8.31 -0.89 29.63
CA GLU A 381 8.56 -0.88 31.07
C GLU A 381 7.43 -0.14 31.82
N ALA A 382 6.94 0.98 31.29
CA ALA A 382 5.81 1.71 31.88
C ALA A 382 4.50 0.89 31.82
N VAL A 383 4.25 0.16 30.72
CA VAL A 383 3.09 -0.74 30.59
C VAL A 383 3.14 -1.87 31.62
N GLU A 384 4.29 -2.55 31.73
CA GLU A 384 4.48 -3.67 32.65
C GLU A 384 4.31 -3.27 34.12
N ASN A 385 4.76 -2.07 34.48
CA ASN A 385 4.74 -1.56 35.85
C ASN A 385 3.52 -0.68 36.17
N ASP A 386 2.54 -0.58 35.27
CA ASP A 386 1.31 0.21 35.45
C ASP A 386 1.56 1.70 35.73
N LEU A 387 2.54 2.28 35.04
CA LEU A 387 2.99 3.66 35.23
C LEU A 387 2.28 4.65 34.30
N GLU A 388 2.35 5.93 34.65
CA GLU A 388 2.10 7.02 33.71
C GLU A 388 3.26 7.13 32.71
N TYR A 389 2.93 7.60 31.51
CA TYR A 389 3.83 7.80 30.39
C TYR A 389 3.66 9.20 29.81
N ASP A 390 4.77 9.89 29.60
CA ASP A 390 4.80 11.27 29.14
C ASP A 390 4.82 11.31 27.61
N LEU A 391 3.75 11.85 27.02
CA LEU A 391 3.69 12.22 25.61
C LEU A 391 4.32 13.61 25.45
N ARG A 392 5.46 13.66 24.76
CA ARG A 392 6.40 14.77 24.85
C ARG A 392 7.12 15.05 23.53
N PHE A 393 7.59 16.28 23.38
CA PHE A 393 8.26 16.76 22.18
C PHE A 393 9.28 17.85 22.54
N PRO A 394 10.32 18.12 21.71
CA PRO A 394 11.20 19.28 21.89
C PRO A 394 10.45 20.57 22.23
N ASP A 395 10.94 21.32 23.22
CA ASP A 395 10.29 22.54 23.72
C ASP A 395 10.54 23.77 22.81
N VAL A 396 10.11 23.64 21.56
CA VAL A 396 10.26 24.64 20.49
C VAL A 396 9.65 26.01 20.84
N GLU A 397 8.76 26.05 21.82
CA GLU A 397 8.11 27.27 22.28
C GLU A 397 9.03 28.11 23.19
N ASN A 398 9.88 27.46 23.98
CA ASN A 398 10.73 28.13 24.97
C ASN A 398 12.20 28.24 24.56
N TYR A 399 12.62 27.63 23.45
CA TYR A 399 14.00 27.77 22.96
C TYR A 399 14.40 29.22 22.69
N ASN A 400 15.60 29.57 23.13
CA ASN A 400 16.28 30.80 22.75
C ASN A 400 16.71 30.73 21.25
N ALA A 401 17.34 31.80 20.75
CA ALA A 401 17.70 31.87 19.33
C ALA A 401 18.71 30.78 18.91
N GLU A 402 19.72 30.51 19.74
CA GLU A 402 20.77 29.51 19.46
C GLU A 402 20.21 28.08 19.52
N GLU A 403 19.41 27.79 20.55
CA GLU A 403 18.72 26.50 20.69
C GLU A 403 17.77 26.24 19.52
N MET A 404 17.03 27.26 19.08
CA MET A 404 16.11 27.13 17.96
C MET A 404 16.87 26.93 16.63
N GLU A 405 18.00 27.59 16.44
CA GLU A 405 18.88 27.35 15.28
C GLU A 405 19.40 25.91 15.28
N TYR A 406 19.85 25.42 16.44
CA TYR A 406 20.31 24.04 16.60
C TYR A 406 19.16 23.04 16.33
N TYR A 407 17.97 23.27 16.89
CA TYR A 407 16.77 22.47 16.62
C TYR A 407 16.47 22.37 15.12
N ASN A 408 16.39 23.52 14.43
CA ASN A 408 16.07 23.57 13.00
C ASN A 408 17.09 22.82 12.14
N LYS A 409 18.33 22.73 12.61
CA LYS A 409 19.43 22.06 11.90
C LYS A 409 19.57 20.58 12.25
N HIS A 410 19.31 20.17 13.50
CA HIS A 410 19.74 18.86 13.99
C HIS A 410 18.62 17.97 14.53
N TRP A 411 17.43 18.49 14.83
CA TRP A 411 16.35 17.65 15.39
C TRP A 411 16.01 16.44 14.51
N HIS A 412 15.95 16.64 13.20
CA HIS A 412 15.68 15.56 12.26
C HIS A 412 16.81 14.53 12.10
N GLU A 413 18.03 14.85 12.53
CA GLU A 413 19.14 13.89 12.57
C GLU A 413 19.07 13.02 13.84
N VAL A 414 18.56 13.61 14.94
CA VAL A 414 18.36 12.92 16.22
C VAL A 414 17.04 12.13 16.21
N GLY A 415 15.90 12.78 16.04
CA GLY A 415 14.58 12.16 15.88
C GLY A 415 14.09 11.28 17.04
N ASP A 416 14.77 11.34 18.18
CA ASP A 416 14.38 10.70 19.43
C ASP A 416 14.40 11.72 20.55
N VAL A 417 13.24 11.97 21.17
CA VAL A 417 13.11 12.97 22.24
C VAL A 417 13.96 12.63 23.47
N ARG A 418 14.23 11.34 23.71
CA ARG A 418 15.06 10.86 24.83
C ARG A 418 16.53 11.19 24.61
N GLU A 419 17.00 11.06 23.37
CA GLU A 419 18.36 11.47 23.01
C GLU A 419 18.49 12.99 23.02
N TRP A 420 17.47 13.71 22.55
CA TRP A 420 17.43 15.16 22.56
C TRP A 420 17.51 15.76 23.97
N GLU A 421 16.78 15.17 24.92
CA GLU A 421 16.86 15.55 26.34
C GLU A 421 18.25 15.28 26.93
N LYS A 422 18.88 14.15 26.59
CA LYS A 422 20.26 13.82 27.03
C LYS A 422 21.31 14.80 26.50
N LEU A 423 21.04 15.49 25.38
CA LEU A 423 21.89 16.57 24.87
C LEU A 423 21.73 17.88 25.66
N GLY A 424 20.79 17.94 26.62
CA GLY A 424 20.56 19.09 27.48
C GLY A 424 19.51 20.08 26.96
N PHE A 425 18.82 19.75 25.86
CA PHE A 425 17.74 20.59 25.33
C PHE A 425 16.42 20.34 26.06
N GLY A 426 15.64 21.41 26.26
CA GLY A 426 14.34 21.34 26.89
C GLY A 426 13.32 20.47 26.14
N VAL A 427 12.54 19.70 26.87
CA VAL A 427 11.44 18.87 26.36
C VAL A 427 10.15 19.28 27.04
N LYS A 428 9.08 19.44 26.25
CA LYS A 428 7.75 19.78 26.73
C LYS A 428 6.89 18.52 26.79
N VAL A 429 6.33 18.24 27.97
CA VAL A 429 5.29 17.22 28.14
C VAL A 429 3.95 17.85 27.76
N TYR A 430 3.29 17.28 26.75
CA TYR A 430 1.98 17.73 26.28
C TYR A 430 0.84 17.03 27.01
N LYS A 431 1.04 15.77 27.39
CA LYS A 431 0.06 14.96 28.11
C LYS A 431 0.76 13.85 28.88
N ARG A 432 0.22 13.52 30.06
CA ARG A 432 0.50 12.27 30.77
C ARG A 432 -0.66 11.31 30.56
N ILE A 433 -0.37 10.05 30.28
CA ILE A 433 -1.36 8.99 30.08
C ILE A 433 -0.93 7.74 30.84
N LYS A 434 -1.85 6.96 31.39
CA LYS A 434 -1.52 5.61 31.88
C LYS A 434 -0.99 4.79 30.69
N ALA A 435 0.19 4.21 30.81
CA ALA A 435 0.83 3.48 29.70
C ALA A 435 -0.07 2.36 29.15
N LYS A 436 -0.83 1.70 30.04
CA LYS A 436 -1.82 0.67 29.67
C LYS A 436 -2.97 1.18 28.81
N GLU A 437 -3.47 2.40 29.03
CA GLU A 437 -4.55 2.97 28.18
C GLU A 437 -4.07 3.14 26.73
N LEU A 438 -2.84 3.62 26.55
CA LEU A 438 -2.24 3.71 25.21
C LEU A 438 -1.99 2.33 24.60
N TRP A 439 -1.52 1.37 25.40
CA TRP A 439 -1.31 0.00 24.94
C TRP A 439 -2.62 -0.70 24.54
N ASP A 440 -3.67 -0.53 25.33
CA ASP A 440 -4.99 -1.07 25.05
C ASP A 440 -5.60 -0.44 23.79
N LEU A 441 -5.42 0.87 23.59
CA LEU A 441 -5.77 1.53 22.33
C LEU A 441 -5.07 0.89 21.12
N ILE A 442 -3.75 0.67 21.21
CA ILE A 442 -2.97 0.00 20.17
C ILE A 442 -3.54 -1.39 19.88
N ASN A 443 -3.78 -2.20 20.92
CA ASN A 443 -4.28 -3.57 20.78
C ASN A 443 -5.68 -3.64 20.20
N VAL A 444 -6.61 -2.83 20.70
CA VAL A 444 -7.99 -2.79 20.23
C VAL A 444 -8.01 -2.38 18.76
N CYS A 445 -7.32 -1.31 18.39
CA CYS A 445 -7.25 -0.88 16.99
C CYS A 445 -6.59 -1.95 16.11
N ALA A 446 -5.44 -2.48 16.50
CA ALA A 446 -4.76 -3.54 15.75
C ALA A 446 -5.65 -4.77 15.53
N THR A 447 -6.44 -5.16 16.54
CA THR A 447 -7.37 -6.30 16.45
C THR A 447 -8.47 -6.09 15.43
N TYR A 448 -9.05 -4.88 15.37
CA TYR A 448 -10.24 -4.61 14.57
C TYR A 448 -9.99 -3.88 13.24
N SER A 449 -8.78 -3.35 13.01
CA SER A 449 -8.37 -2.76 11.72
C SER A 449 -7.10 -3.37 11.11
N ALA A 450 -6.46 -4.36 11.75
CA ALA A 450 -5.13 -4.87 11.40
C ALA A 450 -4.01 -3.79 11.45
N GLU A 451 -4.31 -2.66 12.09
CA GLU A 451 -3.47 -1.47 12.18
C GLU A 451 -3.77 -0.76 13.51
N PRO A 452 -2.78 -0.15 14.18
CA PRO A 452 -1.39 -0.03 13.75
C PRO A 452 -0.59 -1.33 13.88
N GLY A 453 0.42 -1.48 13.02
CA GLY A 453 1.51 -2.42 13.27
C GLY A 453 2.40 -1.96 14.43
N ILE A 454 3.28 -2.83 14.90
CA ILE A 454 4.22 -2.54 15.99
C ILE A 454 5.64 -2.69 15.47
N PHE A 455 6.49 -1.72 15.76
CA PHE A 455 7.92 -1.78 15.46
C PHE A 455 8.74 -1.46 16.72
N PHE A 456 9.41 -2.45 17.28
CA PHE A 456 10.27 -2.26 18.47
C PHE A 456 11.58 -1.55 18.09
N LEU A 457 11.57 -0.22 18.15
CA LEU A 457 12.65 0.64 17.65
C LEU A 457 13.96 0.42 18.40
N ASP A 458 13.88 0.25 19.72
CA ASP A 458 15.07 0.04 20.57
C ASP A 458 15.70 -1.32 20.28
N ASN A 459 14.89 -2.36 20.11
CA ASN A 459 15.38 -3.68 19.72
C ASN A 459 16.04 -3.69 18.34
N ALA A 460 15.46 -2.96 17.38
CA ALA A 460 16.06 -2.80 16.05
C ALA A 460 17.44 -2.13 16.14
N ASN A 461 17.55 -1.04 16.91
CA ASN A 461 18.81 -0.32 17.09
C ASN A 461 19.85 -1.09 17.91
N LYS A 462 19.45 -1.90 18.90
CA LYS A 462 20.36 -2.77 19.67
C LYS A 462 20.98 -3.88 18.83
N LYS A 463 20.26 -4.36 17.79
CA LYS A 463 20.65 -5.54 17.00
C LYS A 463 21.15 -5.21 15.59
N THR A 464 21.04 -3.96 15.15
CA THR A 464 21.47 -3.57 13.80
C THR A 464 22.99 -3.53 13.68
N ASN A 465 23.49 -3.95 12.51
CA ASN A 465 24.89 -3.76 12.12
C ASN A 465 25.17 -2.33 11.61
N ALA A 466 24.13 -1.51 11.38
CA ALA A 466 24.27 -0.12 10.93
C ALA A 466 25.08 0.74 11.90
N THR A 467 25.09 0.37 13.19
CA THR A 467 25.90 1.01 14.24
C THR A 467 27.40 1.01 13.92
N ALA A 468 27.90 0.01 13.19
CA ALA A 468 29.29 -0.05 12.73
C ALA A 468 29.67 1.10 11.77
N TYR A 469 28.67 1.72 11.14
CA TYR A 469 28.81 2.87 10.23
C TYR A 469 28.41 4.20 10.89
N GLY A 470 28.18 4.22 12.20
CA GLY A 470 27.67 5.40 12.91
C GLY A 470 26.22 5.74 12.55
N GLN A 471 25.47 4.77 12.03
CA GLN A 471 24.07 4.93 11.64
C GLN A 471 23.12 4.27 12.63
N LYS A 472 21.85 4.68 12.59
CA LYS A 472 20.78 4.13 13.42
C LYS A 472 19.51 3.88 12.61
N VAL A 473 18.72 2.93 13.06
CA VAL A 473 17.40 2.62 12.49
C VAL A 473 16.43 3.70 12.92
N VAL A 474 15.77 4.34 11.94
CA VAL A 474 14.80 5.42 12.17
C VAL A 474 13.36 5.02 11.82
N ALA A 475 13.21 3.97 11.01
CA ALA A 475 11.96 3.55 10.39
C ALA A 475 12.11 2.12 9.85
N THR A 476 11.01 1.47 9.50
CA THR A 476 11.00 0.24 8.69
C THR A 476 10.29 0.44 7.35
N ASN A 477 10.55 -0.44 6.38
CA ASN A 477 9.85 -0.46 5.10
C ASN A 477 8.37 -0.90 5.22
N PRO A 478 7.57 -0.81 4.13
CA PRO A 478 6.15 -1.19 4.15
C PRO A 478 5.79 -2.60 4.63
N CYS A 479 6.75 -3.52 4.59
CA CYS A 479 6.53 -4.90 5.03
C CYS A 479 7.04 -5.19 6.44
N GLY A 480 7.64 -4.23 7.14
CA GLY A 480 8.17 -4.45 8.49
C GLY A 480 9.43 -5.32 8.55
N LYS A 481 10.20 -5.43 7.46
CA LYS A 481 11.31 -6.41 7.32
C LYS A 481 12.69 -5.78 7.10
N ILE A 482 12.76 -4.49 6.81
CA ILE A 482 14.01 -3.76 6.57
C ILE A 482 14.13 -2.69 7.63
N ALA A 483 15.21 -2.76 8.42
CA ALA A 483 15.49 -1.89 9.56
C ALA A 483 16.97 -1.50 9.54
#